data_AF-K2IYD7-F1
#
_entry.id   AF-K2IYD7-F1
#
_cell.length_a   1.000
_cell.length_b   1.000
_cell.length_c   1.000
_cell.angle_alpha   90.00
_cell.angle_beta   90.00
_cell.angle_gamma   90.00
#
_symmetry.space_group_name_H-M   'P 1'
#
loop_
_entity.id
_entity.type
_entity.pdbx_description
1 polymer ?
#
loop_
_entity_poly.entity_id
_entity_poly.type
_entity_poly.pdbx_seq_one_letter_code
_entity_poly.pdbx_strand_id
1 'polypeptide(L)'
;MTLRPELQPKDVDPVLLERLATLADEIDGGEKDECLDKVLEFNSLSETNHRFIDFQGLYGGSGHEDWTRRLLILKSIVPQPDITRNELIEITRLALLGDESYLDILESNVDYPFVSDLIYYPSSFPEFGKDDLTEQEIVDFILNYKKTELSKSEQVRLLEKHVEQGLSHDEFRLLSENLIGFELNYLASWLRSQDFSPSEALELIHQGKIVSDYAATISLKL
;
A
#
# COMPACT_ATOMS: atom_id res chain seq x y z
N MET A 1 11.43 23.87 1.31
CA MET A 1 10.95 24.66 0.15
C MET A 1 9.43 24.64 0.13
N THR A 2 8.74 25.32 -0.79
CA THR A 2 7.28 25.16 -0.93
C THR A 2 7.01 24.11 -2.01
N LEU A 3 6.27 23.06 -1.67
CA LEU A 3 5.81 22.03 -2.61
C LEU A 3 4.73 22.60 -3.54
N ARG A 4 4.75 22.17 -4.81
CA ARG A 4 3.66 22.46 -5.75
C ARG A 4 2.34 21.81 -5.30
N PRO A 5 1.17 22.35 -5.70
CA PRO A 5 -0.12 21.86 -5.24
C PRO A 5 -0.36 20.36 -5.48
N GLU A 6 0.23 19.79 -6.53
CA GLU A 6 0.11 18.38 -6.88
C GLU A 6 0.79 17.43 -5.87
N LEU A 7 1.73 17.95 -5.08
CA LEU A 7 2.48 17.23 -4.04
C LEU A 7 2.03 17.61 -2.63
N GLN A 8 0.83 18.18 -2.49
CA GLN A 8 0.21 18.46 -1.21
C GLN A 8 -0.97 17.49 -0.99
N PRO A 9 -1.20 17.02 0.24
CA PRO A 9 -2.41 16.27 0.57
C PRO A 9 -3.64 17.08 0.19
N LYS A 10 -4.60 16.44 -0.47
CA LYS A 10 -5.84 17.10 -0.87
C LYS A 10 -6.85 17.06 0.26
N ASP A 11 -7.66 18.11 0.35
CA ASP A 11 -8.79 18.14 1.26
C ASP A 11 -9.78 17.02 0.92
N VAL A 12 -10.28 16.37 1.96
CA VAL A 12 -11.27 15.30 1.86
C VAL A 12 -12.67 15.92 1.93
N ASP A 13 -13.58 15.48 1.05
CA ASP A 13 -14.99 15.86 1.12
C ASP A 13 -15.61 15.33 2.42
N PRO A 14 -16.04 16.20 3.36
CA PRO A 14 -16.55 15.78 4.66
C PRO A 14 -17.83 14.95 4.56
N VAL A 15 -18.68 15.19 3.55
CA VAL A 15 -19.94 14.44 3.37
C VAL A 15 -19.64 13.02 2.89
N LEU A 16 -18.70 12.89 1.94
CA LEU A 16 -18.27 11.58 1.46
C LEU A 16 -17.56 10.79 2.56
N LEU A 17 -16.70 11.45 3.34
CA LEU A 17 -16.01 10.85 4.48
C LEU A 17 -16.99 10.31 5.53
N GLU A 18 -17.97 11.12 5.94
CA GLU A 18 -19.00 10.70 6.89
C GLU A 18 -19.78 9.48 6.38
N ARG A 19 -20.17 9.49 5.10
CA ARG A 19 -20.92 8.37 4.50
C ARG A 19 -20.10 7.08 4.49
N LEU A 20 -18.86 7.14 4.02
CA LEU A 20 -17.98 5.98 3.94
C LEU A 20 -17.61 5.45 5.34
N ALA A 21 -17.35 6.34 6.30
CA ALA A 21 -17.08 5.95 7.70
C ALA A 21 -18.28 5.25 8.33
N THR A 22 -19.50 5.76 8.10
CA THR A 22 -20.74 5.11 8.56
C THR A 22 -20.91 3.73 7.94
N LEU A 23 -20.70 3.60 6.63
CA LEU A 23 -20.77 2.30 5.95
C LEU A 23 -19.75 1.32 6.53
N ALA A 24 -18.51 1.75 6.75
CA ALA A 24 -17.46 0.91 7.32
C ALA A 24 -17.80 0.44 8.74
N ASP A 25 -18.35 1.31 9.59
CA ASP A 25 -18.81 0.96 10.94
C ASP A 25 -19.98 -0.04 10.91
N GLU A 26 -20.94 0.14 10.00
CA GLU A 26 -22.07 -0.79 9.84
C GLU A 26 -21.66 -2.16 9.27
N ILE A 27 -20.54 -2.23 8.53
CA ILE A 27 -20.02 -3.49 7.96
C ILE A 27 -19.14 -4.24 8.97
N ASP A 28 -18.32 -3.53 9.76
CA ASP A 28 -17.41 -4.12 10.73
C ASP A 28 -18.18 -4.80 11.88
N GLY A 29 -17.98 -6.10 12.06
CA GLY A 29 -18.73 -6.91 13.02
C GLY A 29 -20.17 -7.24 12.61
N GLY A 30 -20.59 -6.85 11.40
CA GLY A 30 -21.88 -7.22 10.80
C GLY A 30 -21.92 -8.67 10.30
N GLU A 31 -23.08 -9.09 9.81
CA GLU A 31 -23.24 -10.38 9.12
C GLU A 31 -23.03 -10.21 7.61
N LYS A 32 -22.24 -11.10 7.00
CA LYS A 32 -21.79 -10.96 5.61
C LYS A 32 -22.94 -10.71 4.64
N ASP A 33 -23.97 -11.54 4.69
CA ASP A 33 -25.09 -11.51 3.73
C ASP A 33 -25.96 -10.24 3.91
N GLU A 34 -26.00 -9.67 5.13
CA GLU A 34 -26.76 -8.45 5.44
C GLU A 34 -25.99 -7.16 5.08
N CYS A 35 -24.68 -7.26 4.92
CA CYS A 35 -23.80 -6.14 4.61
C CYS A 35 -23.38 -6.06 3.13
N LEU A 36 -23.80 -7.01 2.27
CA LEU A 36 -23.40 -7.01 0.85
C LEU A 36 -23.74 -5.70 0.12
N ASP A 37 -24.95 -5.17 0.29
CA ASP A 37 -25.36 -3.91 -0.34
C ASP A 37 -24.52 -2.72 0.15
N LYS A 38 -24.14 -2.73 1.44
CA LYS A 38 -23.28 -1.70 2.03
C LYS A 38 -21.86 -1.77 1.50
N VAL A 39 -21.32 -2.98 1.35
CA VAL A 39 -20.00 -3.21 0.73
C VAL A 39 -20.00 -2.72 -0.72
N LEU A 40 -21.05 -3.02 -1.49
CA LEU A 40 -21.18 -2.53 -2.86
C LEU A 40 -21.28 -1.01 -2.93
N GLU A 41 -22.05 -0.39 -2.03
CA GLU A 41 -22.14 1.07 -1.95
C GLU A 41 -20.80 1.69 -1.56
N PHE A 42 -20.12 1.15 -0.55
CA PHE A 42 -18.80 1.62 -0.12
C PHE A 42 -17.84 1.60 -1.31
N ASN A 43 -17.68 0.44 -1.96
CA ASN A 43 -16.80 0.24 -3.10
C ASN A 43 -17.13 1.17 -4.28
N SER A 44 -18.41 1.45 -4.52
CA SER A 44 -18.82 2.38 -5.57
C SER A 44 -18.44 3.83 -5.24
N LEU A 45 -18.51 4.24 -3.97
CA LEU A 45 -18.19 5.59 -3.52
C LEU A 45 -16.67 5.81 -3.40
N SER A 46 -15.96 4.79 -2.92
CA SER A 46 -14.50 4.81 -2.82
C SER A 46 -13.81 4.57 -4.15
N GLU A 47 -14.41 3.85 -5.10
CA GLU A 47 -13.73 3.25 -6.26
C GLU A 47 -12.70 2.18 -5.85
N THR A 48 -13.06 1.36 -4.86
CA THR A 48 -12.28 0.19 -4.42
C THR A 48 -13.04 -1.11 -4.68
N ASN A 49 -12.42 -2.24 -4.36
CA ASN A 49 -13.04 -3.56 -4.49
C ASN A 49 -12.99 -4.39 -3.20
N HIS A 50 -13.13 -3.75 -2.04
CA HIS A 50 -13.07 -4.42 -0.75
C HIS A 50 -14.11 -5.54 -0.67
N ARG A 51 -13.68 -6.67 -0.12
CA ARG A 51 -14.56 -7.76 0.27
C ARG A 51 -15.06 -7.47 1.68
N PHE A 52 -16.19 -8.09 2.04
CA PHE A 52 -16.73 -8.01 3.41
C PHE A 52 -15.68 -8.27 4.51
N ILE A 53 -14.78 -9.24 4.30
CA ILE A 53 -13.75 -9.60 5.28
C ILE A 53 -12.71 -8.49 5.49
N ASP A 54 -12.50 -7.62 4.50
CA ASP A 54 -11.49 -6.55 4.54
C ASP A 54 -11.93 -5.40 5.46
N PHE A 55 -13.21 -5.36 5.86
CA PHE A 55 -13.75 -4.41 6.84
C PHE A 55 -13.67 -4.90 8.29
N GLN A 56 -13.27 -6.15 8.53
CA GLN A 56 -13.38 -6.75 9.86
C GLN A 56 -12.18 -6.37 10.74
N GLY A 57 -12.46 -5.82 11.92
CA GLY A 57 -11.42 -5.46 12.88
C GLY A 57 -10.71 -4.14 12.57
N LEU A 58 -11.38 -3.20 11.89
CA LEU A 58 -10.85 -1.86 11.63
C LEU A 58 -10.62 -1.05 12.93
N TYR A 59 -11.17 -1.51 14.06
CA TYR A 59 -10.98 -0.98 15.42
C TYR A 59 -9.52 -1.00 15.96
N GLY A 60 -8.54 -1.52 15.21
CA GLY A 60 -7.17 -1.74 15.72
C GLY A 60 -6.26 -0.51 15.86
N GLY A 61 -6.59 0.64 15.27
CA GLY A 61 -5.68 1.81 15.25
C GLY A 61 -6.35 3.17 15.34
N SER A 62 -7.17 3.51 14.34
CA SER A 62 -7.60 4.90 14.09
C SER A 62 -9.13 5.07 13.98
N GLY A 63 -9.89 3.99 14.14
CA GLY A 63 -11.35 3.99 13.90
C GLY A 63 -11.70 4.13 12.41
N HIS A 64 -12.98 3.99 12.08
CA HIS A 64 -13.46 3.94 10.69
C HIS A 64 -13.29 5.27 9.95
N GLU A 65 -13.40 6.41 10.65
CA GLU A 65 -13.21 7.72 10.04
C GLU A 65 -11.78 7.91 9.54
N ASP A 66 -10.76 7.65 10.37
CA ASP A 66 -9.37 7.86 9.97
C ASP A 66 -8.94 6.85 8.89
N TRP A 67 -9.40 5.61 8.96
CA TRP A 67 -9.18 4.62 7.90
C TRP A 67 -9.76 5.10 6.56
N THR A 68 -11.00 5.58 6.59
CA THR A 68 -11.68 6.13 5.41
C THR A 68 -10.99 7.40 4.90
N ARG A 69 -10.56 8.28 5.80
CA ARG A 69 -9.85 9.52 5.47
C ARG A 69 -8.56 9.20 4.74
N ARG A 70 -7.76 8.26 5.24
CA ARG A 70 -6.54 7.79 4.58
C ARG A 70 -6.84 7.22 3.20
N LEU A 71 -7.88 6.40 3.07
CA LEU A 71 -8.32 5.85 1.79
C LEU A 71 -8.67 6.95 0.78
N LEU A 72 -9.38 7.99 1.18
CA LEU A 72 -9.71 9.13 0.31
C LEU A 72 -8.47 9.96 -0.05
N ILE A 73 -7.51 10.10 0.87
CA ILE A 73 -6.22 10.74 0.59
C ILE A 73 -5.45 9.93 -0.46
N LEU A 74 -5.27 8.62 -0.26
CA LEU A 74 -4.58 7.71 -1.18
C LEU A 74 -5.15 7.78 -2.59
N LYS A 75 -6.49 7.74 -2.71
CA LYS A 75 -7.20 7.89 -4.00
C LYS A 75 -6.82 9.16 -4.74
N SER A 76 -6.54 10.22 -4.00
CA SER A 76 -6.33 11.57 -4.52
C SER A 76 -4.90 11.80 -5.01
N ILE A 77 -3.95 10.93 -4.63
CA ILE A 77 -2.53 11.02 -4.98
C ILE A 77 -2.34 10.64 -6.45
N VAL A 78 -1.60 11.49 -7.15
CA VAL A 78 -1.19 11.25 -8.54
C VAL A 78 0.33 11.30 -8.57
N PRO A 79 1.01 10.19 -8.91
CA PRO A 79 2.46 10.19 -9.10
C PRO A 79 2.90 11.26 -10.10
N GLN A 80 3.99 11.96 -9.80
CA GLN A 80 4.53 13.05 -10.60
C GLN A 80 5.83 12.60 -11.29
N PRO A 81 5.81 12.27 -12.60
CA PRO A 81 6.98 11.74 -13.30
C PRO A 81 8.18 12.70 -13.39
N ASP A 82 7.94 14.00 -13.18
CA ASP A 82 8.95 15.05 -13.21
C ASP A 82 9.37 15.54 -11.80
N ILE A 83 9.03 14.77 -10.76
CA ILE A 83 9.37 15.12 -9.38
C ILE A 83 10.87 15.30 -9.20
N THR A 84 11.25 16.40 -8.56
CA THR A 84 12.64 16.77 -8.35
C THR A 84 13.17 16.20 -7.04
N ARG A 85 14.50 16.03 -6.97
CA ARG A 85 15.18 15.64 -5.72
C ARG A 85 14.86 16.57 -4.54
N ASN A 86 14.73 17.88 -4.79
CA ASN A 86 14.42 18.84 -3.72
C ASN A 86 12.97 18.71 -3.22
N GLU A 87 12.03 18.37 -4.10
CA GLU A 87 10.65 18.08 -3.70
C GLU A 87 10.59 16.78 -2.88
N LEU A 88 11.27 15.72 -3.31
CA LEU A 88 11.38 14.48 -2.53
C LEU A 88 11.92 14.74 -1.13
N ILE A 89 12.97 15.56 -1.00
CA ILE A 89 13.54 15.96 0.31
C ILE A 89 12.50 16.65 1.19
N GLU A 90 11.73 17.58 0.62
CA GLU A 90 10.71 18.29 1.38
C GLU A 90 9.55 17.37 1.80
N ILE A 91 9.11 16.46 0.92
CA ILE A 91 8.11 15.44 1.24
C ILE A 91 8.61 14.54 2.36
N THR A 92 9.83 14.00 2.24
CA THR A 92 10.44 13.15 3.28
C THR A 92 10.57 13.88 4.61
N ARG A 93 10.96 15.17 4.59
CA ARG A 93 11.00 16.00 5.81
C ARG A 93 9.63 16.11 6.48
N LEU A 94 8.57 16.28 5.71
CA LEU A 94 7.19 16.39 6.22
C LEU A 94 6.69 15.04 6.76
N ALA A 95 7.00 13.94 6.08
CA ALA A 95 6.72 12.58 6.56
C ALA A 95 7.43 12.30 7.90
N LEU A 96 8.72 12.65 8.03
CA LEU A 96 9.49 12.51 9.28
C LEU A 96 8.91 13.33 10.45
N LEU A 97 8.15 14.39 10.17
CA LEU A 97 7.44 15.15 11.21
C LEU A 97 6.12 14.50 11.65
N GLY A 98 5.76 13.35 11.07
CA GLY A 98 4.60 12.56 11.44
C GLY A 98 3.33 12.85 10.64
N ASP A 99 3.42 13.53 9.50
CA ASP A 99 2.29 13.66 8.58
C ASP A 99 2.27 12.47 7.59
N GLU A 100 1.49 11.45 7.95
CA GLU A 100 1.30 10.21 7.18
C GLU A 100 0.87 10.46 5.73
N SER A 101 0.19 11.58 5.44
CA SER A 101 -0.23 11.90 4.08
C SER A 101 0.97 12.13 3.16
N TYR A 102 2.06 12.69 3.69
CA TYR A 102 3.29 12.86 2.92
C TYR A 102 4.09 11.56 2.78
N LEU A 103 3.93 10.61 3.69
CA LEU A 103 4.47 9.26 3.51
C LEU A 103 3.80 8.56 2.32
N ASP A 104 2.46 8.58 2.28
CA ASP A 104 1.68 8.01 1.16
C ASP A 104 2.03 8.70 -0.18
N ILE A 105 2.25 10.03 -0.18
CA ILE A 105 2.73 10.77 -1.36
C ILE A 105 4.14 10.31 -1.76
N LEU A 106 5.06 10.15 -0.81
CA LEU A 106 6.43 9.70 -1.09
C LEU A 106 6.43 8.31 -1.73
N GLU A 107 5.73 7.36 -1.12
CA GLU A 107 5.60 5.98 -1.61
C GLU A 107 5.06 5.91 -3.03
N SER A 108 4.09 6.76 -3.36
CA SER A 108 3.51 6.81 -4.71
C SER A 108 4.44 7.41 -5.77
N ASN A 109 5.52 8.10 -5.37
CA ASN A 109 6.41 8.84 -6.27
C ASN A 109 7.81 8.22 -6.43
N VAL A 110 8.08 7.07 -5.80
CA VAL A 110 9.39 6.43 -5.81
C VAL A 110 9.28 4.92 -6.10
N ASP A 111 10.31 4.35 -6.70
CA ASP A 111 10.34 2.91 -7.02
C ASP A 111 10.67 2.03 -5.81
N TYR A 112 11.14 2.62 -4.71
CA TYR A 112 11.57 1.88 -3.53
C TYR A 112 10.36 1.43 -2.70
N PRO A 113 10.13 0.12 -2.50
CA PRO A 113 8.88 -0.36 -1.89
C PRO A 113 8.81 -0.28 -0.35
N PHE A 114 9.90 0.10 0.33
CA PHE A 114 10.00 0.08 1.80
C PHE A 114 10.24 1.47 2.40
N VAL A 115 9.60 2.50 1.87
CA VAL A 115 9.77 3.88 2.34
C VAL A 115 9.34 4.04 3.80
N SER A 116 8.17 3.51 4.18
CA SER A 116 7.70 3.54 5.58
C SER A 116 8.70 2.91 6.54
N ASP A 117 9.19 1.70 6.23
CA ASP A 117 10.21 1.02 7.04
C ASP A 117 11.50 1.84 7.14
N LEU A 118 11.90 2.49 6.06
CA LEU A 118 13.10 3.34 6.03
C LEU A 118 12.96 4.58 6.93
N ILE A 119 11.75 5.10 7.09
CA ILE A 119 11.45 6.23 7.98
C ILE A 119 11.32 5.79 9.43
N TYR A 120 10.59 4.70 9.70
CA TYR A 120 10.27 4.27 11.07
C TYR A 120 11.27 3.31 11.70
N TYR A 121 11.97 2.52 10.88
CA TYR A 121 12.92 1.49 11.32
C TYR A 121 14.25 1.52 10.55
N PRO A 122 14.91 2.68 10.36
CA PRO A 122 16.13 2.80 9.56
C PRO A 122 17.29 1.92 10.02
N SER A 123 17.42 1.59 11.30
CA SER A 123 18.44 0.65 11.79
C SER A 123 18.25 -0.80 11.30
N SER A 124 17.07 -1.15 10.77
CA SER A 124 16.80 -2.45 10.15
C SER A 124 17.41 -2.58 8.74
N PHE A 125 18.06 -1.52 8.26
CA PHE A 125 18.74 -1.48 6.97
C PHE A 125 20.26 -1.53 7.18
N PRO A 126 20.95 -2.56 6.65
CA PRO A 126 22.40 -2.73 6.79
C PRO A 126 23.22 -1.51 6.34
N GLU A 127 22.69 -0.69 5.44
CA GLU A 127 23.36 0.48 4.86
C GLU A 127 23.56 1.63 5.85
N PHE A 128 22.71 1.75 6.86
CA PHE A 128 22.71 2.90 7.76
C PHE A 128 23.28 2.60 9.14
N GLY A 129 22.89 1.48 9.76
CA GLY A 129 23.34 1.12 11.11
C GLY A 129 23.04 2.18 12.19
N LYS A 130 22.09 3.08 11.94
CA LYS A 130 21.66 4.17 12.85
C LYS A 130 20.17 4.45 12.66
N ASP A 131 19.54 5.04 13.68
CA ASP A 131 18.12 5.38 13.64
C ASP A 131 17.84 6.81 13.14
N ASP A 132 18.78 7.74 13.33
CA ASP A 132 18.58 9.15 12.96
C ASP A 132 19.07 9.41 11.53
N LEU A 133 18.24 9.06 10.55
CA LEU A 133 18.46 9.46 9.15
C LEU A 133 17.94 10.86 8.89
N THR A 134 18.72 11.64 8.15
CA THR A 134 18.25 12.90 7.57
C THR A 134 17.37 12.64 6.35
N GLU A 135 16.50 13.58 6.03
CA GLU A 135 15.69 13.53 4.82
C GLU A 135 16.55 13.44 3.54
N GLN A 136 17.76 14.02 3.54
CA GLN A 136 18.68 13.90 2.41
C GLN A 136 19.27 12.49 2.28
N GLU A 137 19.66 11.86 3.39
CA GLU A 137 20.19 10.48 3.38
C GLU A 137 19.14 9.48 2.89
N ILE A 138 17.89 9.63 3.33
CA ILE A 138 16.76 8.82 2.87
C ILE A 138 16.55 8.98 1.36
N VAL A 139 16.45 10.22 0.87
CA VAL A 139 16.22 10.49 -0.55
C VAL A 139 17.39 10.02 -1.41
N ASP A 140 18.62 10.21 -0.98
CA ASP A 140 19.79 9.73 -1.72
C ASP A 140 19.83 8.21 -1.79
N PHE A 141 19.42 7.51 -0.74
CA PHE A 141 19.29 6.06 -0.77
C PHE A 141 18.19 5.62 -1.74
N ILE A 142 17.00 6.21 -1.65
CA ILE A 142 15.86 5.89 -2.53
C ILE A 142 16.21 6.15 -4.01
N LEU A 143 16.87 7.26 -4.33
CA LEU A 143 17.22 7.59 -5.71
C LEU A 143 18.37 6.74 -6.29
N ASN A 144 19.21 6.17 -5.43
CA ASN A 144 20.29 5.27 -5.85
C ASN A 144 19.89 3.78 -5.79
N TYR A 145 18.69 3.49 -5.27
CA TYR A 145 18.18 2.13 -5.17
C TYR A 145 18.09 1.48 -6.55
N LYS A 146 18.46 0.20 -6.60
CA LYS A 146 18.36 -0.64 -7.79
C LYS A 146 17.70 -1.94 -7.39
N LYS A 147 16.54 -2.19 -7.98
CA LYS A 147 15.81 -3.44 -7.76
C LYS A 147 16.63 -4.66 -8.12
N THR A 148 16.49 -5.71 -7.33
CA THR A 148 16.99 -7.04 -7.70
C THR A 148 15.95 -7.71 -8.58
N GLU A 149 16.29 -8.01 -9.83
CA GLU A 149 15.36 -8.71 -10.74
C GLU A 149 15.39 -10.21 -10.50
N LEU A 150 14.25 -10.76 -10.05
CA LEU A 150 14.06 -12.19 -9.89
C LEU A 150 13.52 -12.82 -11.18
N SER A 151 14.03 -14.01 -11.53
CA SER A 151 13.41 -14.83 -12.57
C SER A 151 11.99 -15.25 -12.16
N LYS A 152 11.14 -15.56 -13.14
CA LYS A 152 9.78 -16.06 -12.87
C LYS A 152 9.77 -17.26 -11.93
N SER A 153 10.72 -18.20 -12.09
CA SER A 153 10.85 -19.36 -11.19
C SER A 153 11.20 -18.98 -9.76
N GLU A 154 12.03 -17.94 -9.56
CA GLU A 154 12.36 -17.47 -8.22
C GLU A 154 11.17 -16.77 -7.57
N GLN A 155 10.42 -15.95 -8.33
CA GLN A 155 9.19 -15.33 -7.84
C GLN A 155 8.15 -16.38 -7.43
N VAL A 156 7.93 -17.42 -8.25
CA VAL A 156 7.01 -18.52 -7.92
C VAL A 156 7.42 -19.19 -6.62
N ARG A 157 8.71 -19.55 -6.49
CA ARG A 157 9.24 -20.22 -5.30
C ARG A 157 9.06 -19.38 -4.04
N LEU A 158 9.33 -18.08 -4.11
CA LEU A 158 9.18 -17.18 -2.96
C LEU A 158 7.71 -16.96 -2.62
N LEU A 159 6.83 -16.78 -3.60
CA LEU A 159 5.40 -16.61 -3.36
C LEU A 159 4.79 -17.89 -2.76
N GLU A 160 5.16 -19.06 -3.25
CA GLU A 160 4.77 -20.36 -2.68
C GLU A 160 5.22 -20.48 -1.22
N LYS A 161 6.50 -20.20 -0.96
CA LYS A 161 7.03 -20.20 0.41
C LYS A 161 6.28 -19.21 1.31
N HIS A 162 5.96 -18.01 0.82
CA HIS A 162 5.22 -17.01 1.59
C HIS A 162 3.79 -17.49 1.93
N VAL A 163 3.10 -18.10 0.98
CA VAL A 163 1.75 -18.64 1.15
C VAL A 163 1.73 -19.81 2.16
N GLU A 164 2.78 -20.62 2.23
CA GLU A 164 2.79 -21.82 3.08
C GLU A 164 3.46 -21.65 4.44
N GLN A 165 4.62 -20.98 4.46
CA GLN A 165 5.59 -21.05 5.57
C GLN A 165 6.00 -19.68 6.10
N GLY A 166 5.76 -18.61 5.33
CA GLY A 166 6.31 -17.28 5.58
C GLY A 166 7.72 -17.10 4.99
N LEU A 167 8.14 -15.84 4.89
CA LEU A 167 9.44 -15.44 4.35
C LEU A 167 10.35 -14.91 5.45
N SER A 168 11.67 -15.03 5.25
CA SER A 168 12.61 -14.19 5.99
C SER A 168 12.44 -12.73 5.58
N HIS A 169 13.00 -11.81 6.37
CA HIS A 169 12.99 -10.38 6.05
C HIS A 169 13.56 -10.08 4.65
N ASP A 170 14.73 -10.65 4.33
CA ASP A 170 15.38 -10.43 3.02
C ASP A 170 14.58 -11.04 1.87
N GLU A 171 13.97 -12.22 2.07
CA GLU A 171 13.13 -12.85 1.05
C GLU A 171 11.84 -12.05 0.82
N PHE A 172 11.23 -11.53 1.89
CA PHE A 172 10.06 -10.67 1.82
C PHE A 172 10.40 -9.41 1.02
N ARG A 173 11.53 -8.78 1.34
CA ARG A 173 12.05 -7.63 0.58
C ARG A 173 12.19 -7.94 -0.90
N LEU A 174 12.94 -8.99 -1.24
CA LEU A 174 13.16 -9.39 -2.63
C LEU A 174 11.87 -9.67 -3.40
N LEU A 175 10.88 -10.31 -2.78
CA LEU A 175 9.61 -10.59 -3.45
C LEU A 175 8.78 -9.32 -3.66
N SER A 176 8.69 -8.42 -2.66
CA SER A 176 7.93 -7.17 -2.80
C SER A 176 8.49 -6.26 -3.89
N GLU A 177 9.82 -6.19 -4.03
CA GLU A 177 10.49 -5.45 -5.11
C GLU A 177 10.12 -5.95 -6.52
N ASN A 178 9.69 -7.21 -6.64
CA ASN A 178 9.33 -7.83 -7.91
C ASN A 178 7.81 -7.89 -8.14
N LEU A 179 7.01 -7.64 -7.09
CA LEU A 179 5.54 -7.59 -7.14
C LEU A 179 5.03 -6.21 -6.68
N ILE A 180 5.63 -5.16 -7.24
CA ILE A 180 5.27 -3.76 -6.95
C ILE A 180 3.76 -3.56 -7.14
N GLY A 181 3.13 -2.89 -6.17
CA GLY A 181 1.70 -2.65 -6.12
C GLY A 181 0.90 -3.72 -5.39
N PHE A 182 1.51 -4.86 -5.01
CA PHE A 182 0.88 -5.88 -4.20
C PHE A 182 1.46 -5.91 -2.79
N GLU A 183 0.60 -5.69 -1.79
CA GLU A 183 0.95 -6.03 -0.40
C GLU A 183 0.95 -7.56 -0.28
N LEU A 184 2.10 -8.13 0.09
CA LEU A 184 2.34 -9.59 -0.02
C LEU A 184 1.45 -10.40 0.92
N ASN A 185 1.14 -9.90 2.11
CA ASN A 185 0.30 -10.62 3.08
C ASN A 185 -1.15 -10.67 2.58
N TYR A 186 -1.65 -9.58 1.99
CA TYR A 186 -2.96 -9.48 1.37
C TYR A 186 -3.02 -10.36 0.13
N LEU A 187 -1.95 -10.40 -0.68
CA LEU A 187 -1.85 -11.31 -1.83
C LEU A 187 -1.91 -12.76 -1.38
N ALA A 188 -1.11 -13.16 -0.39
CA ALA A 188 -1.14 -14.52 0.14
C ALA A 188 -2.51 -14.89 0.72
N SER A 189 -3.14 -13.98 1.48
CA SER A 189 -4.49 -14.16 2.01
C SER A 189 -5.53 -14.32 0.91
N TRP A 190 -5.47 -13.47 -0.11
CA TRP A 190 -6.37 -13.51 -1.26
C TRP A 190 -6.22 -14.82 -2.05
N LEU A 191 -4.99 -15.24 -2.35
CA LEU A 191 -4.71 -16.49 -3.07
C LEU A 191 -5.27 -17.71 -2.35
N ARG A 192 -5.07 -17.80 -1.03
CA ARG A 192 -5.66 -18.88 -0.22
C ARG A 192 -7.19 -18.88 -0.28
N SER A 193 -7.81 -17.70 -0.36
CA SER A 193 -9.28 -17.59 -0.43
C SER A 193 -9.88 -17.95 -1.80
N GLN A 194 -9.08 -17.88 -2.87
CA GLN A 194 -9.52 -18.09 -4.24
C GLN A 194 -9.02 -19.43 -4.84
N ASP A 195 -8.25 -20.22 -4.08
CA ASP A 195 -7.67 -21.49 -4.52
C ASP A 195 -6.76 -21.37 -5.76
N PHE A 196 -6.06 -20.23 -5.90
CA PHE A 196 -5.05 -20.06 -6.96
C PHE A 196 -3.71 -20.64 -6.54
N SER A 197 -3.05 -21.36 -7.46
CA SER A 197 -1.63 -21.68 -7.26
C SER A 197 -0.77 -20.42 -7.43
N PRO A 198 0.37 -20.30 -6.71
CA PRO A 198 1.32 -19.20 -6.87
C PRO A 198 1.80 -18.99 -8.32
N SER A 199 1.96 -20.08 -9.08
CA SER A 199 2.36 -20.02 -10.49
C SER A 199 1.29 -19.41 -11.39
N GLU A 200 0.03 -19.83 -11.24
CA GLU A 200 -1.09 -19.26 -12.01
C GLU A 200 -1.30 -17.79 -11.65
N ALA A 201 -1.22 -17.46 -10.35
CA ALA A 201 -1.33 -16.10 -9.86
C ALA A 201 -0.32 -15.16 -10.51
N LEU A 202 0.96 -15.54 -10.54
CA LEU A 202 2.01 -14.73 -11.15
C LEU A 202 1.79 -14.53 -12.65
N GLU A 203 1.31 -15.55 -13.36
CA GLU A 203 0.93 -15.39 -14.77
C GLU A 203 -0.17 -14.37 -14.97
N LEU A 204 -1.20 -14.41 -14.12
CA LEU A 204 -2.32 -13.48 -14.19
C LEU A 204 -1.91 -12.06 -13.75
N ILE A 205 -1.03 -11.91 -12.77
CA ILE A 205 -0.46 -10.62 -12.36
C ILE A 205 0.32 -9.99 -13.53
N HIS A 206 1.23 -10.74 -14.17
CA HIS A 206 1.98 -10.23 -15.33
C HIS A 206 1.09 -9.93 -16.55
N GLN A 207 -0.06 -10.59 -16.67
CA GLN A 207 -1.08 -10.29 -17.69
C GLN A 207 -1.99 -9.12 -17.31
N GLY A 208 -1.86 -8.55 -16.10
CA GLY A 208 -2.73 -7.49 -15.60
C GLY A 208 -4.16 -7.94 -15.32
N LYS A 209 -4.37 -9.25 -15.10
CA LYS A 209 -5.67 -9.88 -14.80
C LYS A 209 -5.92 -10.03 -13.31
N ILE A 210 -4.88 -10.19 -12.51
CA ILE A 210 -4.95 -9.93 -11.07
C ILE A 210 -4.40 -8.52 -10.87
N VAL A 211 -5.15 -7.68 -10.18
CA VAL A 211 -4.81 -6.29 -9.90
C VAL A 211 -4.96 -6.00 -8.42
N SER A 212 -4.24 -4.99 -7.97
CA SER A 212 -4.38 -4.38 -6.65
C SER A 212 -4.83 -2.94 -6.87
N ASP A 213 -5.88 -2.52 -6.17
CA ASP A 213 -6.30 -1.11 -6.18
C ASP A 213 -5.41 -0.25 -5.26
N TYR A 214 -5.67 1.05 -5.22
CA TYR A 214 -4.89 1.99 -4.41
C TYR A 214 -5.01 1.75 -2.90
N ALA A 215 -5.99 0.95 -2.47
CA ALA A 215 -6.21 0.55 -1.08
C ALA A 215 -5.64 -0.87 -0.81
N ALA A 216 -4.74 -1.34 -1.67
CA ALA A 216 -4.14 -2.67 -1.63
C ALA A 216 -5.14 -3.83 -1.76
N THR A 217 -6.33 -3.59 -2.30
CA THR A 217 -7.33 -4.63 -2.46
C THR A 217 -7.10 -5.42 -3.73
N ILE A 218 -6.96 -6.73 -3.57
CA ILE A 218 -6.62 -7.62 -4.67
C ILE A 218 -7.89 -8.22 -5.28
N SER A 219 -7.96 -8.19 -6.60
CA SER A 219 -9.10 -8.72 -7.33
C SER A 219 -8.76 -9.15 -8.76
N LEU A 220 -9.68 -9.89 -9.38
CA LEU A 220 -9.62 -10.19 -10.81
C LEU A 220 -10.19 -9.01 -11.60
N LYS A 221 -9.44 -8.56 -12.59
CA LYS A 221 -9.88 -7.58 -13.58
C LYS A 221 -10.81 -8.28 -14.58
N LEU A 222 -12.08 -7.88 -14.57
CA LEU A 222 -13.12 -8.35 -15.51
C LEU A 222 -12.90 -7.82 -16.92
#